data_AF-A0A5C3KF99-F1
#
_entry.id   AF-A0A5C3KF99-F1
#
_cell.length_a   1.000
_cell.length_b   1.000
_cell.length_c   1.000
_cell.angle_alpha   90.00
_cell.angle_beta   90.00
_cell.angle_gamma   90.00
#
_symmetry.space_group_name_H-M   'P 1'
#
loop_
_entity.id
_entity.type
_entity.pdbx_description
1 polymer ?
#
loop_
_entity_poly.entity_id
_entity_poly.type
_entity_poly.pdbx_seq_one_letter_code
_entity_poly.pdbx_strand_id
1 'polypeptide(L)' 'LRKPGKPNYQQTKAYRPIALLSTTAKLLSSIIADDIFRLIEANTLLPDTHFSGRPVRSTTDALHYLVDRIKTAWRK' A
#
# COMPACT_ATOMS: atom_id res chain seq x y z
N LEU A 1 9.27 22.34 -4.80
CA LEU A 1 10.62 21.73 -5.02
C LEU A 1 10.67 21.07 -6.39
N ARG A 2 11.43 21.63 -7.34
CA ARG A 2 11.74 20.97 -8.63
C ARG A 2 12.98 20.10 -8.42
N LYS A 3 12.88 18.81 -8.74
CA LYS A 3 14.02 17.89 -8.78
C LYS A 3 15.00 18.33 -9.90
N PRO A 4 16.31 18.44 -9.61
CA PRO A 4 17.31 18.75 -10.62
C PRO A 4 17.40 17.62 -11.67
N GLY A 5 17.66 17.97 -12.94
CA GLY A 5 17.85 17.00 -14.03
C GLY A 5 16.59 16.31 -14.56
N LYS A 6 15.37 16.82 -14.27
CA LYS A 6 14.12 16.27 -14.82
C LYS A 6 13.58 17.10 -15.99
N PRO A 7 12.99 16.44 -17.02
CA PRO A 7 12.40 17.11 -18.18
C PRO A 7 11.22 18.01 -17.78
N ASN A 8 10.66 18.74 -18.75
CA ASN A 8 9.59 19.71 -18.53
C ASN A 8 8.44 19.11 -17.69
N TYR A 9 8.08 19.79 -16.58
CA TYR A 9 7.12 19.33 -15.58
C TYR A 9 5.67 19.31 -16.08
N GLN A 10 5.43 19.80 -17.31
CA GLN A 10 4.18 19.63 -18.04
C GLN A 10 3.99 18.18 -18.55
N GLN A 11 5.04 17.35 -18.59
CA GLN A 11 4.93 15.93 -18.92
C GLN A 11 4.57 15.10 -17.68
N THR A 12 3.45 14.38 -17.73
CA THR A 12 2.87 13.59 -16.62
C THR A 12 3.80 12.53 -16.04
N LYS A 13 4.81 12.05 -16.77
CA LYS A 13 5.82 11.08 -16.30
C LYS A 13 7.00 11.73 -15.55
N ALA A 14 7.20 13.04 -15.70
CA ALA A 14 8.36 13.75 -15.17
C ALA A 14 8.23 14.11 -13.68
N TYR A 15 7.00 14.16 -13.16
CA TYR A 15 6.74 14.64 -11.81
C TYR A 15 5.64 13.86 -11.08
N ARG A 16 5.88 13.59 -9.79
CA ARG A 16 4.89 13.06 -8.84
C ARG A 16 4.84 14.04 -7.65
N PRO A 17 3.83 14.91 -7.57
CA PRO A 17 3.66 15.82 -6.42
C PRO A 17 3.52 15.03 -5.13
N ILE A 18 4.18 15.49 -4.05
CA ILE A 18 4.02 14.93 -2.70
C ILE A 18 3.48 16.05 -1.82
N ALA A 19 2.30 15.85 -1.27
CA ALA A 19 1.75 16.75 -0.26
C ALA A 19 2.43 16.48 1.08
N LEU A 20 3.10 17.48 1.64
CA LEU A 20 3.72 17.37 2.95
C LEU A 20 2.70 17.78 4.01
N LEU A 21 2.27 16.80 4.81
CA LEU A 21 1.42 17.04 5.96
C LEU A 21 2.25 17.55 7.15
N SER A 22 1.66 18.42 7.99
CA SER A 22 2.32 18.88 9.22
C SER A 22 2.63 17.70 10.15
N THR A 23 3.63 17.85 11.02
CA THR A 23 4.05 16.79 11.94
C THR A 23 2.93 16.37 12.89
N THR A 24 2.16 17.34 13.40
CA THR A 24 1.00 17.09 14.27
C THR A 24 -0.10 16.32 13.54
N ALA A 25 -0.43 16.71 12.31
CA ALA A 25 -1.45 16.01 11.53
C ALA A 25 -0.98 14.60 11.09
N LYS A 26 0.31 14.39 10.81
CA LYS A 26 0.87 13.05 10.56
C LYS A 26 0.68 12.12 11.76
N LEU A 27 0.95 12.62 12.97
CA LEU A 27 0.78 11.85 14.20
C LEU A 27 -0.68 11.43 14.37
N LEU A 28 -1.62 12.38 14.21
CA LEU A 28 -3.04 12.07 14.27
C LEU A 28 -3.46 11.05 13.20
N SER A 29 -3.02 11.22 11.96
CA SER A 29 -3.31 10.26 10.88
C SER A 29 -2.77 8.86 11.17
N SER A 30 -1.60 8.73 11.81
CA SER A 30 -1.05 7.43 12.19
C SER A 30 -1.92 6.74 13.24
N ILE A 31 -2.37 7.47 14.26
CA ILE A 31 -3.23 6.92 15.32
C ILE A 31 -4.56 6.44 14.73
N ILE A 32 -5.19 7.28 13.89
CA ILE A 32 -6.46 6.94 13.24
C ILE A 32 -6.29 5.73 12.32
N ALA A 33 -5.18 5.64 11.57
CA ALA A 33 -4.92 4.49 10.71
C ALA A 33 -4.84 3.19 11.53
N ASP A 34 -4.14 3.20 12.66
CA ASP A 34 -4.03 2.04 13.54
C ASP A 34 -5.38 1.61 14.13
N ASP A 35 -6.23 2.57 14.53
CA ASP A 35 -7.61 2.29 14.97
C ASP A 35 -8.44 1.65 13.85
N ILE A 36 -8.38 2.20 12.64
CA ILE A 36 -9.09 1.68 11.47
C ILE A 36 -8.64 0.24 11.16
N PHE A 37 -7.33 -0.02 11.18
CA PHE A 37 -6.82 -1.38 10.94
C PHE A 37 -7.30 -2.36 12.01
N ARG A 38 -7.30 -1.99 13.29
CA ARG A 38 -7.84 -2.84 14.36
C ARG A 38 -9.32 -3.19 14.13
N LEU A 39 -10.13 -2.22 13.72
CA LEU A 39 -11.55 -2.43 13.42
C LEU A 39 -11.76 -3.31 12.18
N ILE A 40 -10.95 -3.11 11.14
CA ILE A 40 -10.98 -3.92 9.92
C ILE A 40 -10.68 -5.39 10.22
N GLU A 41 -9.66 -5.67 11.02
CA GLU A 41 -9.27 -7.03 11.41
C GLU A 41 -10.34 -7.68 12.27
N ALA A 42 -10.85 -6.98 13.28
CA ALA A 42 -11.87 -7.50 14.19
C ALA A 42 -13.18 -7.88 13.48
N ASN A 43 -13.53 -7.15 12.42
CA ASN A 43 -14.76 -7.38 11.65
C ASN A 43 -14.51 -8.12 10.32
N THR A 44 -13.28 -8.58 10.05
CA THR A 44 -12.92 -9.25 8.79
C THR A 44 -13.39 -8.50 7.53
N LEU A 45 -13.26 -7.16 7.52
CA LEU A 45 -13.84 -6.32 6.45
C LEU A 45 -13.06 -6.42 5.14
N LEU A 46 -11.82 -6.86 5.18
CA LEU A 46 -10.95 -6.99 4.01
C LEU A 46 -10.78 -8.47 3.62
N PRO A 47 -10.75 -8.78 2.31
CA PRO A 47 -10.44 -10.13 1.84
C PRO A 47 -9.06 -10.60 2.31
N ASP A 48 -8.91 -11.90 2.57
CA ASP A 48 -7.62 -12.50 2.95
C ASP A 48 -6.56 -12.42 1.84
N THR A 49 -6.98 -12.15 0.61
CA THR A 49 -6.10 -11.92 -0.54
C THR A 49 -5.62 -10.47 -0.66
N HIS A 50 -6.02 -9.59 0.26
CA HIS A 50 -5.54 -8.21 0.30
C HIS A 50 -4.24 -8.13 1.10
N PHE A 51 -3.11 -7.98 0.41
CA PHE A 51 -1.78 -7.95 1.02
C PHE A 51 -1.20 -6.54 1.20
N SER A 52 -1.69 -5.53 0.45
CA SER A 52 -1.12 -4.18 0.47
C SER A 52 -1.61 -3.37 1.67
N GLY A 53 -0.67 -2.71 2.36
CA GLY A 53 -0.98 -1.78 3.44
C GLY A 53 -1.58 -2.40 4.70
N ARG A 54 -1.72 -3.73 4.77
CA ARG A 54 -2.24 -4.47 5.92
C ARG A 54 -1.08 -4.84 6.85
N PRO A 55 -1.19 -4.64 8.17
CA PRO A 55 -0.17 -5.09 9.12
C PRO A 55 0.13 -6.57 8.95
N VAL A 56 1.40 -6.97 9.13
CA VAL A 56 1.86 -8.38 9.09
C VAL A 56 1.73 -9.05 7.70
N ARG A 57 1.34 -8.32 6.64
CA ARG A 57 1.34 -8.83 5.26
C ARG A 57 2.42 -8.15 4.44
N SER A 58 3.11 -8.94 3.63
CA SER A 58 4.19 -8.49 2.76
C SER A 58 3.92 -8.81 1.29
N THR A 59 4.65 -8.15 0.40
CA THR A 59 4.65 -8.50 -1.03
C THR A 59 5.13 -9.93 -1.28
N THR A 60 5.97 -10.47 -0.38
CA THR A 60 6.44 -11.86 -0.44
C THR A 60 5.29 -12.84 -0.24
N ASP A 61 4.38 -12.56 0.71
CA ASP A 61 3.19 -13.39 0.94
C ASP A 61 2.28 -13.40 -0.30
N ALA A 62 2.13 -12.24 -0.95
CA ALA A 62 1.39 -12.13 -2.20
C ALA A 62 2.02 -12.97 -3.32
N LEU A 63 3.36 -12.98 -3.41
CA LEU A 63 4.08 -13.78 -4.40
C LEU A 63 3.91 -15.29 -4.14
N HIS A 64 4.03 -15.71 -2.88
CA HIS A 64 3.79 -17.11 -2.50
C HIS A 64 2.37 -17.53 -2.83
N TYR A 65 1.38 -16.69 -2.50
CA TYR A 65 -0.02 -16.92 -2.86
C TYR A 65 -0.20 -17.07 -4.37
N LEU A 66 0.40 -16.18 -5.17
CA LEU A 66 0.32 -16.24 -6.63
C LEU A 66 0.91 -17.55 -7.19
N VAL A 67 2.10 -17.94 -6.74
CA VAL A 67 2.77 -19.17 -7.20
C VAL A 67 1.96 -20.39 -6.83
N ASP A 68 1.43 -20.45 -5.61
CA ASP A 68 0.57 -21.54 -5.17
C ASP A 68 -0.70 -21.65 -6.01
N ARG A 69 -1.34 -20.52 -6.31
CA ARG A 69 -2.52 -20.46 -7.19
C ARG A 69 -2.23 -20.98 -8.60
N ILE A 70 -1.10 -20.61 -9.20
CA ILE A 70 -0.69 -21.09 -10.53
C ILE A 70 -0.43 -22.59 -10.50
N LYS A 71 0.37 -23.07 -9.53
CA LYS A 71 0.69 -24.50 -9.39
C LYS A 71 -0.55 -25.35 -9.14
N THR A 72 -1.47 -24.89 -8.32
CA THR A 72 -2.72 -25.59 -8.04
C THR A 72 -3.62 -25.65 -9.29
N ALA A 73 -3.65 -24.60 -10.10
CA ALA A 73 -4.38 -24.59 -11.37
C ALA A 73 -3.79 -25.58 -12.40
N TRP A 74 -2.47 -25.74 -12.45
CA TRP A 74 -1.80 -26.69 -13.36
C TRP A 74 -1.87 -28.16 -12.93
N ARG A 75 -2.12 -28.44 -11.65
CA ARG A 75 -2.31 -29.82 -11.16
C ARG A 75 -3.74 -30.33 -11.34
N LYS A 76 -4.67 -29.45 -11.71
CA LYS A 76 -6.01 -29.82 -12.19
C LYS A 76 -5.94 -30.19 -13.66
#